data_AF-A0A565CD22-F1
#
_entry.id   AF-A0A565CD22-F1
#
_cell.length_a   1.000
_cell.length_b   1.000
_cell.length_c   1.000
_cell.angle_alpha   90.00
_cell.angle_beta   90.00
_cell.angle_gamma   90.00
#
_symmetry.space_group_name_H-M   'P 1'
#
loop_
_entity.id
_entity.type
_entity.pdbx_description
1 polymer ?
#
loop_
_entity_poly.entity_id
_entity_poly.type
_entity_poly.pdbx_seq_one_letter_code
_entity_poly.pdbx_strand_id
1 'polypeptide(L)'
;MGFSKVVMIIMFGLGMSYYGVPLAVRDIKVNIYLSEALNAMVELPTFVITPILLEKFSRRSTVLVNCLIGGAAGVFCFVLSLFGRTNIAFAIELASFFCARIGFNLMAVYMVELFPTCVRNFATTMLRQALVLGGVCCPNVASIGTNVPSLTFAVFGLAMSCLGLFAKRPSLED
;
A
#
# COMPACT_ATOMS: atom_id res chain seq x y z
N MET A 1 8.86 22.90 3.47
CA MET A 1 9.07 22.03 2.28
C MET A 1 9.09 20.53 2.59
N GLY A 2 9.25 20.10 3.85
CA GLY A 2 9.32 18.67 4.23
C GLY A 2 8.02 17.89 4.04
N PHE A 3 6.87 18.45 4.43
CA PHE A 3 5.59 17.73 4.42
C PHE A 3 5.18 17.14 3.06
N SER A 4 5.31 17.90 1.98
CA SER A 4 4.97 17.42 0.62
C SER A 4 5.86 16.24 0.18
N LYS A 5 7.14 16.21 0.60
CA LYS A 5 8.07 15.12 0.28
C LYS A 5 7.67 13.83 0.98
N VAL A 6 7.32 13.91 2.27
CA VAL A 6 6.88 12.77 3.08
C VAL A 6 5.65 12.11 2.49
N VAL A 7 4.68 12.93 2.08
CA VAL A 7 3.46 12.45 1.45
C VAL A 7 3.74 11.72 0.13
N MET A 8 4.64 12.24 -0.71
CA MET A 8 5.02 11.58 -1.97
C MET A 8 5.72 10.22 -1.73
N ILE A 9 6.59 10.13 -0.72
CA ILE A 9 7.29 8.88 -0.36
C ILE A 9 6.28 7.81 0.11
N ILE A 10 5.33 8.18 0.97
CA ILE A 10 4.28 7.28 1.44
C ILE A 10 3.39 6.82 0.28
N MET A 11 3.01 7.74 -0.62
CA MET A 11 2.20 7.44 -1.80
C MET A 11 2.90 6.52 -2.79
N PHE A 12 4.19 6.70 -2.98
CA PHE A 12 4.99 5.82 -3.81
C PHE A 12 5.03 4.39 -3.24
N GLY A 13 5.22 4.25 -1.92
CA GLY A 13 5.15 2.96 -1.23
C GLY A 13 3.76 2.31 -1.29
N LEU A 14 2.70 3.10 -1.09
CA LEU A 14 1.30 2.64 -1.23
C LEU A 14 1.01 2.22 -2.67
N GLY A 15 1.54 2.94 -3.67
CA GLY A 15 1.38 2.61 -5.09
C GLY A 15 2.05 1.30 -5.46
N MET A 16 3.27 1.08 -4.98
CA MET A 16 3.95 -0.21 -5.15
C MET A 16 3.16 -1.38 -4.57
N SER A 17 2.55 -1.23 -3.39
CA SER A 17 1.73 -2.31 -2.82
C SER A 17 0.38 -2.44 -3.52
N TYR A 18 -0.28 -1.33 -3.89
CA TYR A 18 -1.59 -1.34 -4.53
C TYR A 18 -1.57 -2.01 -5.90
N TYR A 19 -0.53 -1.75 -6.70
CA TYR A 19 -0.36 -2.40 -8.01
C TYR A 19 0.43 -3.71 -7.93
N GLY A 20 1.38 -3.82 -6.99
CA GLY A 20 2.26 -4.96 -6.87
C GLY A 20 1.61 -6.18 -6.23
N VAL A 21 0.72 -5.99 -5.24
CA VAL A 21 0.03 -7.11 -4.59
C VAL A 21 -0.85 -7.87 -5.59
N PRO A 22 -1.79 -7.26 -6.34
CA PRO A 22 -2.59 -7.93 -7.37
C PRO A 22 -1.74 -8.58 -8.46
N LEU A 23 -0.63 -7.93 -8.85
CA LEU A 23 0.28 -8.45 -9.86
C LEU A 23 0.99 -9.73 -9.38
N ALA A 24 1.34 -9.80 -8.10
CA ALA A 24 1.99 -10.97 -7.51
C ALA A 24 1.00 -12.13 -7.27
N VAL A 25 -0.29 -11.85 -7.06
CA VAL A 25 -1.35 -12.89 -7.02
C VAL A 25 -1.47 -13.62 -8.34
N ARG A 26 -1.32 -12.89 -9.45
CA ARG A 26 -1.43 -13.49 -10.80
C ARG A 26 -0.39 -14.57 -11.04
N ASP A 27 0.71 -14.54 -10.29
CA ASP A 27 1.76 -15.56 -10.33
C ASP A 27 1.38 -16.81 -9.52
N ILE A 28 0.61 -16.63 -8.43
CA ILE A 28 -0.02 -17.75 -7.71
C ILE A 28 -1.14 -18.29 -8.61
N LYS A 29 -1.14 -19.60 -8.93
CA LYS A 29 -2.12 -20.28 -9.81
C LYS A 29 -3.58 -20.31 -9.27
N VAL A 30 -4.05 -19.23 -8.66
CA VAL A 30 -5.43 -19.02 -8.23
C VAL A 30 -6.22 -18.42 -9.41
N ASN A 31 -7.54 -18.63 -9.41
CA ASN A 31 -8.39 -18.09 -10.45
C ASN A 31 -8.40 -16.55 -10.39
N ILE A 32 -7.75 -15.91 -11.38
CA ILE A 32 -7.50 -14.46 -11.42
C ILE A 32 -8.80 -13.66 -11.24
N TYR A 33 -9.90 -14.12 -11.84
CA TYR A 33 -11.21 -13.48 -11.72
C TYR A 33 -11.75 -13.47 -10.29
N LEU A 34 -11.52 -14.54 -9.53
CA LEU A 34 -11.97 -14.65 -8.14
C LEU A 34 -11.14 -13.74 -7.22
N SER A 35 -9.82 -13.71 -7.43
CA SER A 35 -8.92 -12.86 -6.65
C SER A 35 -9.20 -11.37 -6.86
N GLU A 36 -9.37 -10.94 -8.11
CA GLU A 36 -9.70 -9.55 -8.44
C GLU A 36 -11.11 -9.17 -7.94
N ALA A 37 -12.09 -10.08 -8.04
CA ALA A 37 -13.43 -9.84 -7.50
C ALA A 37 -13.43 -9.67 -5.97
N LEU A 38 -12.64 -10.47 -5.25
CA LEU A 38 -12.50 -10.34 -3.80
C LEU A 38 -11.76 -9.05 -3.41
N ASN A 39 -10.70 -8.68 -4.13
CA ASN A 39 -10.01 -7.41 -3.91
C ASN A 39 -10.94 -6.21 -4.12
N ALA A 40 -11.77 -6.23 -5.17
CA ALA A 40 -12.79 -5.20 -5.41
C ALA A 40 -13.88 -5.20 -4.32
N MET A 41 -14.30 -6.38 -3.84
CA MET A 41 -15.26 -6.49 -2.75
C MET A 41 -14.72 -5.88 -1.44
N VAL A 42 -13.43 -6.07 -1.16
CA VAL A 42 -12.73 -5.54 0.02
C VAL A 42 -12.41 -4.04 -0.09
N GLU A 43 -12.44 -3.49 -1.30
CA GLU A 43 -12.33 -2.05 -1.54
C GLU A 43 -13.57 -1.27 -1.07
N LEU A 44 -14.77 -1.86 -1.12
CA LEU A 44 -15.99 -1.21 -0.64
C LEU A 44 -16.01 -0.96 0.89
N PRO A 45 -15.74 -1.95 1.77
CA PRO A 45 -15.75 -1.74 3.21
C PRO A 45 -14.63 -0.82 3.69
N THR A 46 -13.52 -0.72 2.96
CA THR A 46 -12.44 0.20 3.33
C THR A 46 -12.87 1.66 3.30
N PHE A 47 -13.79 2.05 2.41
CA PHE A 47 -14.36 3.40 2.41
C PHE A 47 -15.14 3.72 3.69
N VAL A 48 -15.82 2.73 4.27
CA VAL A 48 -16.57 2.90 5.52
C VAL A 48 -15.66 2.88 6.75
N ILE A 49 -14.62 2.05 6.73
CA ILE A 49 -13.70 1.87 7.86
C ILE A 49 -12.72 3.05 8.01
N THR A 50 -12.31 3.65 6.89
CA THR A 50 -11.38 4.81 6.88
C THR A 50 -11.85 5.98 7.76
N PRO A 51 -13.08 6.52 7.62
CA PRO A 51 -13.54 7.65 8.44
C PRO A 51 -13.64 7.28 9.92
N ILE A 52 -14.11 6.07 10.26
CA ILE A 52 -14.17 5.57 11.63
C ILE A 52 -12.76 5.55 12.26
N LEU A 53 -11.76 5.14 11.49
CA LEU A 53 -10.37 5.09 11.94
C LEU A 53 -9.75 6.48 12.11
N LEU A 54 -10.14 7.45 11.27
CA LEU A 54 -9.75 8.87 11.40
C LEU A 54 -10.38 9.55 12.61
N GLU A 55 -11.62 9.20 12.94
CA GLU A 55 -12.35 9.77 14.06
C GLU A 55 -11.77 9.27 15.40
N LYS A 56 -11.30 8.01 15.43
CA LYS A 56 -10.81 7.35 16.65
C LYS A 56 -9.31 7.52 16.91
N PHE A 57 -8.48 7.76 15.88
CA PHE A 57 -7.02 7.83 16.02
C PHE A 57 -6.39 9.08 15.39
N SER A 58 -5.26 9.51 15.95
CA SER A 58 -4.46 10.62 15.38
C SER A 58 -3.92 10.27 14.00
N ARG A 59 -4.23 11.13 13.01
CA ARG A 59 -4.00 10.94 11.56
C ARG A 59 -2.61 10.47 11.17
N ARG A 60 -1.56 11.07 11.74
CA ARG A 60 -0.18 10.71 11.42
C ARG A 60 0.18 9.32 11.93
N SER A 61 -0.34 8.96 13.10
CA SER A 61 -0.09 7.66 13.72
C SER A 61 -0.85 6.56 12.97
N THR A 62 -2.10 6.82 12.55
CA THR A 62 -2.90 5.85 11.77
C THR A 62 -2.24 5.48 10.45
N VAL A 63 -1.71 6.44 9.71
CA VAL A 63 -1.04 6.18 8.42
C VAL A 63 0.25 5.36 8.63
N LEU A 64 1.03 5.68 9.66
CA LEU A 64 2.25 4.93 10.00
C LEU A 64 1.94 3.51 10.46
N VAL A 65 0.98 3.33 11.36
CA VAL A 65 0.55 2.02 11.86
C VAL A 65 0.03 1.17 10.70
N ASN A 66 -0.78 1.75 9.82
CA ASN A 66 -1.34 1.04 8.69
C ASN A 66 -0.28 0.66 7.63
N CYS A 67 0.74 1.51 7.42
CA CYS A 67 1.90 1.16 6.58
C CYS A 67 2.74 0.03 7.19
N LEU A 68 2.96 0.04 8.51
CA LEU A 68 3.71 -1.00 9.21
C LEU A 68 2.95 -2.33 9.24
N ILE A 69 1.63 -2.30 9.47
CA ILE A 69 0.78 -3.50 9.43
C ILE A 69 0.72 -4.07 8.01
N GLY A 70 0.48 -3.22 7.00
CA GLY A 70 0.45 -3.66 5.60
C GLY A 70 1.79 -4.23 5.13
N GLY A 71 2.89 -3.61 5.54
CA GLY A 71 4.25 -4.08 5.25
C GLY A 71 4.60 -5.40 5.96
N ALA A 72 4.25 -5.53 7.24
CA ALA A 72 4.42 -6.78 8.00
C ALA A 72 3.56 -7.91 7.42
N ALA A 73 2.33 -7.62 7.01
CA ALA A 73 1.45 -8.58 6.35
C ALA A 73 2.03 -9.05 5.00
N GLY A 74 2.64 -8.16 4.22
CA GLY A 74 3.36 -8.53 2.99
C GLY A 74 4.56 -9.45 3.23
N VAL A 75 5.35 -9.19 4.27
CA VAL A 75 6.47 -10.09 4.67
C VAL A 75 5.94 -11.43 5.20
N PHE A 76 4.84 -11.42 5.94
CA PHE A 76 4.20 -12.65 6.42
C PHE A 76 3.63 -13.48 5.26
N CYS A 77 3.06 -12.83 4.24
CA CYS A 77 2.63 -13.46 3.00
C CYS A 77 3.77 -14.20 2.29
N PHE A 78 4.97 -13.59 2.22
CA PHE A 78 6.17 -14.24 1.67
C PHE A 78 6.54 -15.51 2.43
N VAL A 79 6.57 -15.44 3.76
CA VAL A 79 6.90 -16.59 4.61
C VAL A 79 5.91 -17.72 4.38
N LEU A 80 4.60 -17.45 4.36
CA LEU A 80 3.59 -18.49 4.16
C LEU A 80 3.56 -19.08 2.74
N SER A 81 3.84 -18.27 1.73
CA SER A 81 4.00 -18.74 0.36
C SER A 81 5.19 -19.71 0.24
N LEU A 82 6.28 -19.47 0.98
CA LEU A 82 7.42 -20.39 1.07
C LEU A 82 7.04 -21.75 1.68
N PHE A 83 6.08 -21.78 2.61
CA PHE A 83 5.55 -22.99 3.24
C PHE A 83 4.51 -23.74 2.38
N GLY A 84 4.21 -23.28 1.15
CA GLY A 84 3.30 -23.95 0.23
C GLY A 84 1.81 -23.89 0.62
N ARG A 85 1.44 -23.02 1.58
CA ARG A 85 0.06 -22.83 2.05
C ARG A 85 -0.66 -21.73 1.27
N THR A 86 -1.03 -22.03 0.02
CA THR A 86 -1.65 -21.09 -0.93
C THR A 86 -2.93 -20.43 -0.40
N ASN A 87 -3.82 -21.17 0.27
CA ASN A 87 -5.08 -20.62 0.81
C ASN A 87 -4.86 -19.55 1.89
N ILE A 88 -3.87 -19.74 2.76
CA ILE A 88 -3.60 -18.81 3.87
C ILE A 88 -2.78 -17.63 3.36
N ALA A 89 -1.87 -17.86 2.40
CA ALA A 89 -1.16 -16.79 1.70
C ALA A 89 -2.16 -15.83 1.03
N PHE A 90 -3.18 -16.35 0.33
CA PHE A 90 -4.23 -15.54 -0.29
C PHE A 90 -5.04 -14.70 0.73
N ALA A 91 -5.35 -15.26 1.91
CA ALA A 91 -6.04 -14.50 2.95
C ALA A 91 -5.19 -13.33 3.51
N ILE A 92 -3.89 -13.55 3.71
CA ILE A 92 -2.96 -12.51 4.19
C ILE A 92 -2.69 -11.47 3.12
N GLU A 93 -2.65 -11.88 1.87
CA GLU A 93 -2.53 -11.00 0.73
C GLU A 93 -3.71 -10.04 0.65
N LEU A 94 -4.94 -10.55 0.76
CA LEU A 94 -6.17 -9.75 0.91
C LEU A 94 -6.08 -8.80 2.11
N ALA A 95 -5.56 -9.24 3.25
CA ALA A 95 -5.35 -8.38 4.42
C ALA A 95 -4.31 -7.27 4.16
N SER A 96 -3.26 -7.56 3.40
CA SER A 96 -2.23 -6.60 3.00
C SER A 96 -2.81 -5.57 2.03
N PHE A 97 -3.60 -6.01 1.06
CA PHE A 97 -4.32 -5.15 0.11
C PHE A 97 -5.32 -4.24 0.83
N PHE A 98 -6.08 -4.80 1.77
CA PHE A 98 -6.98 -4.04 2.64
C PHE A 98 -6.26 -2.94 3.40
N CYS A 99 -5.13 -3.24 4.04
CA CYS A 99 -4.32 -2.22 4.72
C CYS A 99 -3.82 -1.16 3.73
N ALA A 100 -3.25 -1.54 2.58
CA ALA A 100 -2.81 -0.57 1.57
C ALA A 100 -3.95 0.37 1.11
N ARG A 101 -5.17 -0.17 0.95
CA ARG A 101 -6.34 0.59 0.54
C ARG A 101 -6.83 1.56 1.61
N ILE A 102 -6.84 1.15 2.88
CA ILE A 102 -7.10 2.07 4.01
C ILE A 102 -6.08 3.22 3.98
N GLY A 103 -4.80 2.91 3.81
CA GLY A 103 -3.72 3.90 3.80
C GLY A 103 -3.88 4.94 2.70
N PHE A 104 -4.29 4.49 1.51
CA PHE A 104 -4.60 5.38 0.40
C PHE A 104 -5.79 6.29 0.71
N ASN A 105 -6.89 5.74 1.21
CA ASN A 105 -8.08 6.51 1.57
C ASN A 105 -7.79 7.54 2.68
N LEU A 106 -7.04 7.15 3.72
CA LEU A 106 -6.63 8.05 4.80
C LEU A 106 -5.86 9.26 4.26
N MET A 107 -4.89 9.02 3.38
CA MET A 107 -4.11 10.11 2.82
C MET A 107 -4.87 10.94 1.79
N ALA A 108 -5.81 10.35 1.05
CA ALA A 108 -6.70 11.10 0.17
C ALA A 108 -7.55 12.11 0.98
N VAL A 109 -8.15 11.66 2.09
CA VAL A 109 -8.90 12.53 3.01
C VAL A 109 -7.97 13.59 3.63
N TYR A 110 -6.79 13.18 4.10
CA TYR A 110 -5.83 14.10 4.69
C TYR A 110 -5.39 15.23 3.75
N MET A 111 -5.23 14.93 2.46
CA MET A 111 -4.85 15.91 1.45
C MET A 111 -6.01 16.86 1.10
N VAL A 112 -7.26 16.40 1.21
CA VAL A 112 -8.43 17.25 1.03
C VAL A 112 -8.59 18.25 2.16
N GLU A 113 -8.21 17.89 3.39
CA GLU A 113 -8.40 18.73 4.57
C GLU A 113 -7.27 19.73 4.80
N LEU A 114 -6.06 19.41 4.33
CA LEU A 114 -4.91 20.30 4.50
C LEU A 114 -4.85 21.42 3.43
N PHE A 115 -5.40 21.17 2.24
CA PHE A 115 -5.25 22.07 1.10
C PHE A 115 -6.59 22.74 0.70
N PRO A 116 -6.64 24.07 0.54
CA PRO A 116 -7.83 24.76 0.04
C PRO A 116 -8.15 24.36 -1.41
N THR A 117 -9.42 24.51 -1.80
CA THR A 117 -9.99 24.03 -3.08
C THR A 117 -9.19 24.40 -4.32
N CYS A 118 -8.52 25.57 -4.34
CA CYS A 118 -7.72 26.05 -5.47
C CYS A 118 -6.43 25.23 -5.71
N VAL A 119 -5.78 24.73 -4.66
CA VAL A 119 -4.51 23.97 -4.75
C VAL A 119 -4.70 22.45 -4.60
N ARG A 120 -5.89 22.03 -4.16
CA ARG A 120 -6.24 20.62 -3.97
C ARG A 120 -6.16 19.79 -5.26
N ASN A 121 -6.57 20.33 -6.40
CA ASN A 121 -6.48 19.62 -7.69
C ASN A 121 -5.02 19.34 -8.11
N PHE A 122 -4.12 20.30 -7.86
CA PHE A 122 -2.70 20.12 -8.14
C PHE A 122 -2.08 19.09 -7.19
N ALA A 123 -2.36 19.21 -5.89
CA ALA A 123 -1.85 18.30 -4.87
C ALA A 123 -2.34 16.86 -5.10
N THR A 124 -3.61 16.65 -5.44
CA THR A 124 -4.15 15.32 -5.75
C THR A 124 -3.56 14.71 -7.02
N THR A 125 -3.23 15.53 -8.02
CA THR A 125 -2.53 15.07 -9.23
C THR A 125 -1.11 14.60 -8.90
N MET A 126 -0.38 15.34 -8.07
CA MET A 126 0.96 14.93 -7.61
C MET A 126 0.93 13.61 -6.81
N LEU A 127 -0.08 13.42 -5.95
CA LEU A 127 -0.28 12.13 -5.24
C LEU A 127 -0.48 10.98 -6.23
N ARG A 128 -1.35 11.19 -7.22
CA ARG A 128 -1.64 10.18 -8.25
C ARG A 128 -0.41 9.85 -9.07
N GLN A 129 0.40 10.85 -9.43
CA GLN A 129 1.66 10.62 -10.12
C GLN A 129 2.61 9.77 -9.27
N ALA A 130 2.78 10.07 -7.99
CA ALA A 130 3.61 9.26 -7.09
C ALA A 130 3.11 7.81 -6.99
N LEU A 131 1.79 7.61 -6.91
CA LEU A 131 1.16 6.29 -6.90
C LEU A 131 1.45 5.51 -8.19
N VAL A 132 1.27 6.16 -9.35
CA VAL A 132 1.49 5.55 -10.67
C VAL A 132 2.96 5.23 -10.89
N LEU A 133 3.87 6.11 -10.45
CA LEU A 133 5.32 5.83 -10.50
C LEU A 133 5.66 4.57 -9.69
N GLY A 134 5.03 4.38 -8.52
CA GLY A 134 5.15 3.14 -7.76
C GLY A 134 4.65 1.93 -8.55
N GLY A 135 3.53 2.06 -9.25
CA GLY A 135 2.97 1.02 -10.13
C GLY A 135 3.86 0.67 -11.33
N VAL A 136 4.54 1.65 -11.94
CA VAL A 136 5.48 1.43 -13.06
C VAL A 136 6.72 0.65 -12.61
N CYS A 137 7.11 0.77 -11.34
CA CYS A 137 8.19 -0.04 -10.77
C CYS A 137 7.78 -1.51 -10.55
N CYS A 138 6.49 -1.81 -10.39
CA CYS A 138 6.00 -3.17 -10.13
C CYS A 138 6.38 -4.21 -11.21
N PRO A 139 6.13 -4.00 -12.52
CA PRO A 139 6.49 -4.98 -13.55
C PRO A 139 8.01 -5.18 -13.67
N ASN A 140 8.81 -4.15 -13.38
CA ASN A 140 10.28 -4.30 -13.34
C ASN A 140 10.72 -5.25 -12.21
N VAL A 141 10.11 -5.13 -11.03
CA VAL A 141 10.35 -6.04 -9.90
C VAL A 141 9.83 -7.45 -10.19
N ALA A 142 8.63 -7.56 -10.78
CA ALA A 142 8.05 -8.85 -11.17
C ALA A 142 8.88 -9.56 -12.25
N SER A 143 9.46 -8.82 -13.20
CA SER A 143 10.35 -9.38 -14.22
C SER A 143 11.61 -10.00 -13.62
N ILE A 144 12.12 -9.47 -12.51
CA ILE A 144 13.28 -10.01 -11.78
C ILE A 144 12.85 -11.21 -10.91
N GLY A 145 11.60 -11.20 -10.43
CA GLY A 145 11.00 -12.26 -9.60
C GLY A 145 10.57 -13.52 -10.35
N THR A 146 10.76 -13.63 -11.67
CA THR A 146 10.33 -14.79 -12.50
C THR A 146 10.89 -16.13 -12.03
N ASN A 147 12.02 -16.15 -11.31
CA ASN A 147 12.57 -17.39 -10.74
C ASN A 147 11.94 -17.79 -9.41
N VAL A 148 11.30 -16.86 -8.68
CA VAL A 148 10.74 -17.07 -7.33
C VAL A 148 9.55 -16.13 -7.08
N PRO A 149 8.32 -16.58 -7.38
CA PRO A 149 7.07 -15.80 -7.27
C PRO A 149 6.86 -15.15 -5.89
N SER A 150 7.33 -15.85 -4.84
CA SER A 150 7.23 -15.40 -3.46
C SER A 150 8.04 -14.11 -3.22
N LEU A 151 9.21 -13.96 -3.85
CA LEU A 151 10.17 -12.90 -3.55
C LEU A 151 9.61 -11.51 -3.89
N THR A 152 8.76 -11.42 -4.91
CA THR A 152 8.07 -10.19 -5.31
C THR A 152 7.19 -9.61 -4.19
N PHE A 153 6.49 -10.46 -3.43
CA PHE A 153 5.69 -10.03 -2.28
C PHE A 153 6.55 -9.46 -1.15
N ALA A 154 7.70 -10.10 -0.87
CA ALA A 154 8.63 -9.61 0.13
C ALA A 154 9.22 -8.25 -0.25
N VAL A 155 9.57 -8.06 -1.53
CA VAL A 155 10.14 -6.81 -2.02
C VAL A 155 9.13 -5.67 -1.92
N PHE A 156 7.86 -5.89 -2.29
CA PHE A 156 6.83 -4.86 -2.15
C PHE A 156 6.52 -4.54 -0.68
N GLY A 157 6.40 -5.56 0.19
CA GLY A 157 6.15 -5.37 1.62
C GLY A 157 7.30 -4.68 2.36
N LEU A 158 8.56 -5.05 2.03
CA LEU A 158 9.75 -4.41 2.58
C LEU A 158 9.93 -3.00 2.05
N ALA A 159 9.73 -2.77 0.75
CA ALA A 159 9.79 -1.43 0.18
C ALA A 159 8.76 -0.50 0.84
N MET A 160 7.52 -0.97 1.02
CA MET A 160 6.48 -0.22 1.71
C MET A 160 6.83 0.07 3.17
N SER A 161 7.37 -0.91 3.90
CA SER A 161 7.81 -0.76 5.29
C SER A 161 8.98 0.21 5.44
N CYS A 162 10.00 0.07 4.58
CA CYS A 162 11.17 0.93 4.57
C CYS A 162 10.79 2.38 4.23
N LEU A 163 9.96 2.60 3.21
CA LEU A 163 9.50 3.94 2.84
C LEU A 163 8.62 4.56 3.93
N GLY A 164 7.78 3.76 4.59
CA GLY A 164 6.99 4.19 5.75
C GLY A 164 7.86 4.58 6.96
N LEU A 165 8.94 3.85 7.22
CA LEU A 165 9.91 4.17 8.28
C LEU A 165 10.75 5.41 7.95
N PHE A 166 11.18 5.57 6.70
CA PHE A 166 11.85 6.79 6.24
C PHE A 166 10.94 8.01 6.35
N ALA A 167 9.65 7.86 6.08
CA ALA A 167 8.66 8.92 6.25
C ALA A 167 8.42 9.33 7.72
N LYS A 168 8.74 8.46 8.70
CA LYS A 168 8.71 8.78 10.14
C LYS A 168 9.89 9.67 10.57
N ARG A 169 10.99 9.67 9.81
CA ARG A 169 12.27 10.31 10.18
C ARG A 169 12.55 11.77 9.76
N PRO A 170 11.60 12.63 9.32
CA PRO A 170 11.93 14.00 8.91
C PRO A 170 11.66 15.08 9.99
N SER A 171 11.68 14.75 11.28
CA SER A 171 11.43 15.72 12.37
C SER A 171 12.50 15.73 13.46
N LEU A 172 13.76 15.40 13.13
CA LEU A 172 14.90 15.58 14.05
C LEU A 172 16.05 16.43 13.46
N GLU A 173 15.80 17.12 12.35
CA GLU A 173 16.66 18.20 11.87
C GLU A 173 15.79 19.46 11.76
N ASP A 174 15.60 20.13 12.89
CA ASP A 174 15.45 21.57 13.04
C ASP A 174 16.06 21.95 14.41
#